data_AF-A0A2S6M8H3-F1
#
_entry.id   AF-A0A2S6M8H3-F1
#
_cell.length_a   1.000
_cell.length_b   1.000
_cell.length_c   1.000
_cell.angle_alpha   90.00
_cell.angle_beta   90.00
_cell.angle_gamma   90.00
#
_symmetry.space_group_name_H-M   'P 1'
#
loop_
_entity.id
_entity.type
_entity.pdbx_description
1 polymer ?
#
loop_
_entity_poly.entity_id
_entity_poly.type
_entity_poly.pdbx_seq_one_letter_code
_entity_poly.pdbx_strand_id
1 'polypeptide(L)'
;MNFQVTVLKVLVSYPDGFAVMEDIKRDMAILATSGRDWAERTKRLAARVPDLDIFSQGLIERMNGGWRVTDKGRAVLEIMEVRPAPAPPMPSIASVRRMRKRSLRQRDAIRRRQATAS
;
A
#
# COMPACT_ATOMS: atom_id res chain seq x y z
N MET A 1 -7.34 10.32 -0.15
CA MET A 1 -6.86 8.93 -0.22
C MET A 1 -8.07 8.02 -0.21
N ASN A 2 -8.11 6.97 -1.03
CA ASN A 2 -9.21 5.99 -1.00
C ASN A 2 -8.78 4.76 -0.17
N PHE A 3 -9.51 4.48 0.92
CA PHE A 3 -9.20 3.39 1.83
C PHE A 3 -9.30 2.01 1.16
N GLN A 4 -10.38 1.76 0.43
CA GLN A 4 -10.61 0.44 -0.15
C GLN A 4 -9.56 0.06 -1.20
N VAL A 5 -9.22 1.00 -2.07
CA VAL A 5 -8.12 0.83 -3.03
C VAL A 5 -6.79 0.61 -2.32
N THR A 6 -6.57 1.31 -1.20
CA THR A 6 -5.35 1.14 -0.40
C THR A 6 -5.24 -0.28 0.15
N VAL A 7 -6.32 -0.84 0.70
CA VAL A 7 -6.35 -2.22 1.21
C VAL A 7 -6.02 -3.21 0.09
N LEU A 8 -6.65 -3.09 -1.08
CA LEU A 8 -6.33 -3.95 -2.24
C LEU A 8 -4.86 -3.86 -2.65
N LYS A 9 -4.30 -2.64 -2.76
CA LYS A 9 -2.89 -2.42 -3.11
C LYS A 9 -1.95 -3.05 -2.09
N VAL A 10 -2.25 -2.91 -0.79
CA VAL A 10 -1.47 -3.51 0.30
C VAL A 10 -1.49 -5.02 0.17
N LEU A 11 -2.67 -5.64 0.08
CA LEU A 11 -2.79 -7.10 -0.01
C LEU A 11 -2.07 -7.68 -1.22
N VAL A 12 -2.19 -7.08 -2.41
CA VAL A 12 -1.47 -7.55 -3.61
C VAL A 12 0.05 -7.38 -3.50
N SER A 13 0.54 -6.47 -2.64
CA SER A 13 1.97 -6.28 -2.40
C SER A 13 2.56 -7.30 -1.42
N TYR A 14 1.71 -8.13 -0.79
CA TYR A 14 2.12 -9.21 0.10
C TYR A 14 2.24 -10.54 -0.65
N PRO A 15 3.14 -11.44 -0.20
CA PRO A 15 3.14 -12.83 -0.64
C PRO A 15 1.75 -13.45 -0.47
N ASP A 16 1.33 -14.26 -1.43
CA ASP A 16 0.03 -14.94 -1.44
C ASP A 16 -1.21 -14.02 -1.44
N GLY A 17 -1.01 -12.70 -1.49
CA GLY A 17 -2.08 -11.73 -1.36
C GLY A 17 -2.60 -11.55 0.06
N PHE A 18 -1.90 -12.07 1.07
CA PHE A 18 -2.37 -12.15 2.44
C PHE A 18 -1.57 -11.22 3.37
N ALA A 19 -2.27 -10.48 4.21
CA ALA A 19 -1.64 -9.70 5.27
C ALA A 19 -2.45 -9.82 6.57
N VAL A 20 -1.73 -9.95 7.68
CA VAL A 20 -2.32 -9.87 9.02
C VAL A 20 -2.75 -8.45 9.33
N MET A 21 -3.71 -8.29 10.24
CA MET A 21 -4.28 -6.98 10.58
C MET A 21 -3.22 -5.95 11.01
N GLU A 22 -2.23 -6.37 11.80
CA GLU A 22 -1.14 -5.50 12.27
C GLU A 22 -0.28 -4.96 11.13
N ASP A 23 -0.05 -5.79 10.13
CA ASP A 23 0.73 -5.47 8.95
C ASP A 23 -0.03 -4.52 8.01
N ILE A 24 -1.34 -4.73 7.86
CA ILE A 24 -2.23 -3.80 7.13
C ILE A 24 -2.22 -2.44 7.82
N LYS A 25 -2.44 -2.38 9.15
CA LYS A 25 -2.40 -1.13 9.93
C LYS A 25 -1.07 -0.41 9.76
N ARG A 26 0.05 -1.14 9.85
CA ARG A 26 1.39 -0.59 9.69
C ARG A 26 1.60 0.03 8.31
N ASP A 27 1.22 -0.68 7.25
CA ASP A 27 1.37 -0.16 5.88
C ASP A 27 0.44 1.02 5.62
N MET A 28 -0.77 1.01 6.16
CA MET A 28 -1.65 2.17 6.07
C MET A 28 -1.08 3.39 6.76
N ALA A 29 -0.50 3.24 7.96
CA ALA A 29 0.17 4.35 8.65
C ALA A 29 1.33 4.90 7.81
N ILE A 30 2.07 4.03 7.12
CA ILE A 30 3.12 4.46 6.18
C ILE A 30 2.53 5.24 5.00
N LEU A 31 1.47 4.72 4.37
CA LEU A 31 0.84 5.32 3.19
C LEU A 31 0.13 6.64 3.51
N ALA A 32 -0.46 6.76 4.70
CA ALA A 32 -1.02 8.03 5.20
C ALA A 32 0.07 9.12 5.29
N THR A 33 1.32 8.75 5.56
CA THR A 33 2.46 9.68 5.59
C THR A 33 3.14 9.89 4.24
N SER A 34 2.68 9.22 3.18
CA SER A 34 3.32 9.24 1.85
C SER A 34 2.97 10.48 1.00
N GLY A 35 2.20 11.43 1.56
CA GLY A 35 1.92 12.71 0.93
C GLY A 35 0.82 12.68 -0.14
N ARG A 36 0.67 13.81 -0.84
CA ARG A 36 -0.46 14.10 -1.75
C ARG A 36 -0.47 13.17 -2.98
N ASP A 37 0.69 12.74 -3.46
CA ASP A 37 0.81 11.87 -4.64
C ASP A 37 0.10 10.53 -4.49
N TRP A 38 0.26 9.87 -3.34
CA TRP A 38 -0.42 8.61 -3.05
C TRP A 38 -1.94 8.80 -2.91
N ALA A 39 -2.34 9.88 -2.23
CA ALA A 39 -3.74 10.21 -2.01
C ALA A 39 -4.48 10.49 -3.32
N GLU A 40 -3.89 11.25 -4.24
CA GLU A 40 -4.46 11.55 -5.55
C GLU A 40 -4.47 10.33 -6.46
N ARG A 41 -3.44 9.48 -6.37
CA ARG A 41 -3.40 8.26 -7.18
C ARG A 41 -4.46 7.24 -6.78
N THR A 42 -4.64 6.97 -5.49
CA THR A 42 -5.70 6.08 -5.00
C THR A 42 -7.10 6.63 -5.32
N LYS A 43 -7.27 7.96 -5.31
CA LYS A 43 -8.51 8.62 -5.74
C LYS A 43 -8.78 8.40 -7.23
N ARG A 44 -7.77 8.55 -8.10
CA ARG A 44 -7.89 8.28 -9.54
C ARG A 44 -8.21 6.82 -9.86
N LEU A 45 -7.64 5.88 -9.10
CA LEU A 45 -7.96 4.45 -9.24
C LEU A 45 -9.42 4.19 -8.86
N ALA A 46 -9.88 4.71 -7.72
CA ALA A 46 -11.27 4.57 -7.29
C ALA A 46 -12.27 5.17 -8.29
N ALA A 47 -11.91 6.26 -8.98
CA ALA A 47 -12.77 6.87 -9.98
C ALA A 47 -13.01 5.97 -11.23
N ARG A 48 -12.19 4.93 -11.44
CA ARG A 48 -12.37 3.98 -12.55
C ARG A 48 -13.41 2.91 -12.28
N VAL A 49 -13.68 2.64 -11.00
CA VAL A 49 -14.70 1.70 -10.55
C VAL A 49 -15.55 2.45 -9.53
N PRO A 50 -16.55 3.23 -9.98
CA PRO A 50 -17.52 3.82 -9.09
C PRO A 50 -18.21 2.70 -8.29
N ASP A 51 -18.59 3.00 -7.05
CA ASP A 51 -19.27 2.05 -6.16
C ASP A 51 -18.43 0.81 -5.81
N LEU A 52 -17.10 0.94 -5.84
CA LEU A 52 -16.20 -0.07 -5.29
C LEU A 52 -16.58 -0.35 -3.84
N ASP A 53 -16.84 -1.62 -3.54
CA ASP A 53 -17.02 -2.14 -2.19
C ASP A 53 -16.29 -3.48 -2.08
N ILE A 54 -15.03 -3.41 -1.63
CA ILE A 54 -14.15 -4.58 -1.55
C ILE A 54 -14.66 -5.68 -0.62
N PHE A 55 -15.52 -5.34 0.36
CA PHE A 55 -16.05 -6.30 1.32
C PHE A 55 -17.29 -6.98 0.75
N SER A 56 -18.29 -6.19 0.34
CA SER A 56 -19.57 -6.72 -0.16
C SER A 56 -19.42 -7.41 -1.51
N GLN A 57 -18.45 -6.99 -2.33
CA GLN A 57 -18.19 -7.60 -3.64
C GLN A 57 -17.28 -8.84 -3.57
N GLY A 58 -16.81 -9.24 -2.38
CA GLY A 58 -15.94 -10.41 -2.20
C GLY A 58 -14.57 -10.27 -2.87
N LEU A 59 -14.04 -9.03 -2.92
CA LEU A 59 -12.71 -8.77 -3.49
C LEU A 59 -11.60 -9.14 -2.51
N ILE A 60 -11.94 -9.20 -1.23
CA ILE A 60 -11.08 -9.70 -0.17
C ILE A 60 -11.84 -10.71 0.68
N GLU A 61 -11.13 -11.67 1.23
CA GLU A 61 -11.65 -12.68 2.14
C GLU A 61 -10.96 -12.54 3.51
N ARG A 62 -11.74 -12.74 4.57
CA ARG A 62 -11.20 -12.77 5.93
C ARG A 62 -10.63 -14.15 6.19
N MET A 63 -9.38 -14.21 6.60
CA MET A 63 -8.71 -15.45 7.03
C MET A 63 -8.33 -15.35 8.52
N ASN A 64 -7.97 -16.47 9.15
CA ASN A 64 -7.55 -16.50 10.56
C ASN A 64 -6.37 -15.55 10.80
N GLY A 65 -6.65 -14.37 11.36
CA GLY A 65 -5.67 -13.34 11.70
C GLY A 65 -5.45 -12.22 10.66
N GLY A 66 -6.11 -12.26 9.50
CA GLY A 66 -5.84 -11.30 8.44
C GLY A 66 -6.86 -11.26 7.31
N TRP A 67 -6.45 -10.62 6.23
CA TRP A 67 -7.22 -10.51 4.99
C TRP A 67 -6.39 -11.03 3.84
N ARG A 68 -7.06 -11.64 2.87
CA ARG A 68 -6.46 -12.06 1.61
C ARG A 68 -7.22 -11.47 0.45
N VAL A 69 -6.51 -11.03 -0.59
CA VAL A 69 -7.15 -10.62 -1.85
C VAL A 69 -7.54 -11.86 -2.66
N THR A 70 -8.77 -11.87 -3.16
CA THR A 70 -9.26 -12.94 -4.02
C THR A 70 -8.81 -12.71 -5.47
N ASP A 71 -8.92 -13.72 -6.32
CA ASP A 71 -8.62 -13.55 -7.76
C ASP A 71 -9.50 -12.48 -8.40
N LYS A 72 -10.76 -12.38 -7.97
CA LYS A 72 -11.67 -11.29 -8.37
C LYS A 72 -11.12 -9.93 -7.96
N GLY A 73 -10.63 -9.79 -6.73
CA GLY A 73 -9.99 -8.55 -6.27
C GLY A 73 -8.75 -8.17 -7.07
N ARG A 74 -7.93 -9.16 -7.47
CA ARG A 74 -6.77 -8.94 -8.35
C ARG A 74 -7.20 -8.48 -9.74
N ALA A 75 -8.20 -9.12 -10.33
CA ALA A 75 -8.71 -8.75 -11.65
C ALA A 75 -9.32 -7.34 -11.66
N VAL A 76 -10.10 -6.97 -10.62
CA VAL A 76 -10.63 -5.61 -10.46
C VAL A 76 -9.49 -4.60 -10.33
N LEU A 77 -8.47 -4.91 -9.50
CA LEU A 77 -7.32 -4.03 -9.35
C LEU A 77 -6.55 -3.88 -10.66
N GLU A 78 -6.39 -4.95 -11.44
CA GLU A 78 -5.79 -4.90 -12.77
C GLU A 78 -6.57 -3.97 -13.70
N ILE A 79 -7.89 -4.13 -13.82
CA ILE A 79 -8.76 -3.21 -14.59
C ILE A 79 -8.60 -1.76 -14.12
N MET A 80 -8.53 -1.54 -12.81
CA MET A 80 -8.29 -0.23 -12.23
C MET A 80 -6.90 0.31 -12.58
N GLU A 81 -5.90 -0.52 -12.83
CA GLU A 81 -4.51 -0.13 -13.10
C GLU A 81 -4.18 -0.04 -14.59
N VAL A 82 -4.88 -0.80 -15.44
CA VAL A 82 -4.74 -0.77 -16.90
C VAL A 82 -4.92 0.66 -17.40
N ARG A 83 -3.86 1.22 -18.00
CA ARG A 83 -3.83 2.56 -18.59
C ARG A 83 -3.65 2.44 -20.09
N PRO A 84 -4.40 3.22 -20.89
CA PRO A 84 -3.84 3.76 -22.13
C PRO A 84 -2.84 4.89 -21.75
N ALA A 85 -1.56 4.73 -22.12
CA ALA A 85 -0.49 5.76 -22.14
C ALA A 85 0.22 6.18 -20.80
N PRO A 86 1.47 6.72 -20.87
CA PRO A 86 2.51 6.52 -19.87
C PRO A 86 2.40 7.50 -18.70
N ALA A 87 2.20 6.96 -17.49
CA ALA A 87 2.52 7.68 -16.25
C ALA A 87 3.88 7.22 -15.74
N PRO A 88 4.59 8.06 -14.97
CA PRO A 88 5.75 7.63 -14.24
C PRO A 88 5.43 6.38 -13.39
N PRO A 89 6.37 5.42 -13.30
CA PRO A 89 6.18 4.17 -12.58
C PRO A 89 5.79 4.46 -11.13
N MET A 90 4.79 3.72 -10.64
CA MET A 90 4.39 3.82 -9.23
C MET A 90 5.55 3.39 -8.34
N PRO A 91 5.86 4.11 -7.25
CA PRO A 91 6.57 3.49 -6.16
C PRO A 91 5.72 2.33 -5.63
N SER A 92 6.22 1.11 -5.78
CA SER A 92 5.63 -0.07 -5.13
C SER A 92 5.55 0.16 -3.62
N ILE A 93 4.59 -0.46 -2.93
CA ILE A 93 4.53 -0.46 -1.46
C ILE A 93 5.85 -1.02 -0.89
N ALA A 94 6.50 -1.96 -1.60
CA ALA A 94 7.85 -2.42 -1.27
C ALA A 94 8.89 -1.28 -1.33
N SER A 95 8.77 -0.37 -2.30
CA SER A 95 9.63 0.82 -2.42
C SER A 95 9.38 1.82 -1.30
N VAL A 96 8.12 2.07 -0.94
CA VAL A 96 7.76 2.95 0.19
C VAL A 96 8.29 2.37 1.52
N ARG A 97 8.15 1.06 1.73
CA ARG A 97 8.76 0.32 2.85
C ARG A 97 10.27 0.47 2.89
N ARG A 98 10.94 0.31 1.75
CA ARG A 98 12.40 0.45 1.62
C ARG A 98 12.86 1.87 1.96
N MET A 99 12.12 2.88 1.52
CA MET A 99 12.45 4.29 1.77
C MET A 99 12.44 4.62 3.27
N ARG A 100 11.44 4.14 4.02
CA ARG A 100 11.38 4.29 5.48
C ARG A 100 12.51 3.53 6.20
N LYS A 101 12.82 2.29 5.80
CA LYS A 101 13.95 1.53 6.37
C LYS A 101 15.27 2.28 6.22
N ARG A 102 15.47 2.98 5.09
CA ARG A 102 16.66 3.80 4.84
C ARG A 102 16.69 5.07 5.70
N SER A 103 15.56 5.75 5.88
CA SER A 103 15.43 6.93 6.74
C SER A 103 15.69 6.64 8.22
N LEU A 104 15.25 5.48 8.73
CA LEU A 104 15.52 5.05 10.11
C LEU A 104 17.02 4.77 10.34
N ARG A 105 17.68 4.05 9.42
CA ARG A 105 19.13 3.79 9.50
C ARG A 105 19.95 5.08 9.47
N GLN A 106 19.53 6.06 8.67
CA GLN A 106 20.22 7.34 8.58
C GLN A 106 20.12 8.13 9.90
N ARG A 107 18.98 8.07 10.59
CA ARG A 107 18.80 8.69 11.92
C ARG A 107 19.65 8.02 13.01
N ASP A 108 19.71 6.69 13.03
CA ASP A 108 20.54 5.95 13.99
C ASP A 108 22.04 6.19 13.80
N ALA A 109 22.50 6.26 12.54
CA ALA A 109 23.90 6.56 12.22
C ALA A 109 24.32 7.97 12.65
N ILE A 110 23.42 8.95 12.52
CA ILE A 110 23.65 10.33 12.98
C ILE A 110 23.75 10.36 14.51
N ARG A 111 22.87 9.65 15.23
CA ARG A 111 22.92 9.56 16.70
C ARG A 111 24.20 8.92 17.22
N ARG A 112 24.66 7.83 16.59
CA ARG A 112 25.90 7.15 17.01
C ARG A 112 27.15 8.01 16.79
N ARG A 113 27.22 8.76 15.69
CA ARG A 113 28.34 9.69 15.43
C ARG A 113 28.41 10.83 16.44
N GLN A 114 27.27 11.31 16.96
CA GLN A 114 27.25 12.35 17.99
C GLN A 114 27.65 11.81 19.38
N ALA A 115 27.38 10.54 19.68
CA ALA A 115 27.73 9.93 20.97
C ALA A 115 29.23 9.56 21.10
N THR A 116 29.96 9.44 19.99
CA THR A 116 31.41 9.14 19.99
C THR A 116 32.30 10.38 19.93
N ALA A 117 31.71 11.58 19.96
CA ALA A 117 32.41 12.87 19.85
C ALA A 117 32.37 13.68 21.18
N SER A 118 32.22 13.00 22.32
CA SER A 118 32.32 13.60 23.66
C SER A 118 33.38 12.90 24.48
#